data_AF-A0AAW6WKZ1-F1
#
_entry.id   AF-A0AAW6WKZ1-F1
#
_cell.length_a   1.000
_cell.length_b   1.000
_cell.length_c   1.000
_cell.angle_alpha   90.00
_cell.angle_beta   90.00
_cell.angle_gamma   90.00
#
_symmetry.space_group_name_H-M   'P 1'
#
loop_
_entity.id
_entity.type
_entity.pdbx_description
1 polymer ?
#
loop_
_entity_poly.entity_id
_entity_poly.type
_entity_poly.pdbx_seq_one_letter_code
_entity_poly.pdbx_strand_id
1 'polypeptide(L)' 'MGRRAVNLLKPEARGRINGLFVGIFFLGGALGSALAGMAWDFGGWVAVCAGAAGFGVIALITGLAARI' A
#
# COMPACT_ATOMS: atom_id res chain seq x y z
N MET A 1 9.30 3.85 -15.35
CA MET A 1 10.42 2.88 -15.39
C MET A 1 10.07 1.63 -14.57
N GLY A 2 9.13 0.78 -15.00
CA GLY A 2 8.60 -0.31 -14.14
C GLY A 2 9.18 -1.70 -14.44
N ARG A 3 8.94 -2.23 -15.65
CA ARG A 3 9.30 -3.62 -16.00
C ARG A 3 10.75 -3.80 -16.46
N ARG A 4 11.37 -2.79 -17.09
CA ARG A 4 12.77 -2.84 -17.56
C ARG A 4 13.78 -2.87 -16.40
N ALA A 5 13.58 -2.06 -15.37
CA ALA A 5 14.49 -2.01 -14.22
C ALA A 5 14.53 -3.35 -13.47
N VAL A 6 13.37 -3.99 -13.27
CA VAL A 6 13.25 -5.32 -12.66
C VAL A 6 13.87 -6.42 -13.52
N ASN A 7 13.69 -6.34 -14.85
CA ASN A 7 14.30 -7.29 -15.78
C ASN A 7 15.81 -7.07 -16.03
N LEU A 8 16.40 -5.99 -15.52
CA LEU A 8 17.85 -5.74 -15.56
C LEU A 8 18.54 -6.17 -14.25
N LEU A 9 17.80 -6.47 -13.19
CA LEU A 9 18.35 -7.06 -11.97
C LEU A 9 18.86 -8.49 -12.25
N LYS A 10 19.97 -8.85 -11.58
CA LYS A 10 20.51 -10.21 -11.59
C LYS A 10 19.40 -11.22 -11.25
N PRO A 11 19.35 -12.41 -11.89
CA PRO A 11 18.29 -13.40 -11.67
C PRO A 11 18.09 -13.73 -10.19
N GLU A 12 19.18 -13.81 -9.41
CA GLU A 12 19.11 -14.11 -7.96
C GLU A 12 18.42 -12.99 -7.15
N ALA A 13 18.50 -11.74 -7.61
CA ALA A 13 17.89 -10.59 -6.91
C ALA A 13 16.39 -10.45 -7.22
N ARG A 14 15.91 -10.95 -8.36
CA ARG A 14 14.50 -10.82 -8.77
C ARG A 14 13.55 -11.56 -7.85
N GLY A 15 13.87 -12.80 -7.48
CA GLY A 15 13.04 -13.61 -6.57
C GLY A 15 12.86 -12.94 -5.20
N ARG A 16 13.95 -12.37 -4.66
CA ARG A 16 13.93 -11.65 -3.38
C ARG A 16 13.10 -10.36 -3.44
N ILE A 17 13.27 -9.57 -4.49
CA ILE A 17 12.50 -8.33 -4.68
C ILE A 17 11.02 -8.63 -4.90
N ASN A 18 10.68 -9.69 -5.66
CA ASN A 18 9.29 -10.10 -5.84
C ASN A 18 8.66 -10.58 -4.53
N GLY A 19 9.40 -11.35 -3.72
CA GLY A 19 8.97 -11.76 -2.39
C GLY A 19 8.74 -10.57 -1.45
N LEU A 20 9.66 -9.60 -1.44
CA LEU A 20 9.49 -8.35 -0.67
C LEU A 20 8.29 -7.55 -1.13
N PHE A 21 8.11 -7.41 -2.45
CA PHE A 21 6.96 -6.74 -3.03
C PHE A 21 5.67 -7.37 -2.50
N VAL A 22 5.48 -8.67 -2.74
CA VAL A 22 4.29 -9.41 -2.28
C VAL A 22 4.12 -9.33 -0.76
N GLY A 23 5.21 -9.49 0.01
CA GLY A 23 5.18 -9.42 1.46
C GLY A 23 4.70 -8.06 1.99
N ILE A 24 5.15 -6.96 1.39
CA ILE A 24 4.71 -5.61 1.77
C ILE A 24 3.24 -5.39 1.41
N PHE A 25 2.76 -5.91 0.28
CA PHE A 25 1.33 -5.86 -0.06
C PHE A 25 0.47 -6.59 0.98
N PHE A 26 0.89 -7.78 1.42
CA PHE A 26 0.18 -8.51 2.47
C PHE A 26 0.22 -7.78 3.82
N LEU A 27 1.37 -7.21 4.19
CA LEU A 27 1.49 -6.42 5.41
C LEU A 27 0.55 -5.21 5.41
N GLY A 28 0.50 -4.48 4.28
CA GLY A 28 -0.43 -3.37 4.10
C GLY A 28 -1.90 -3.82 4.17
N GLY A 29 -2.23 -4.95 3.55
CA GLY A 29 -3.57 -5.54 3.63
C GLY A 29 -3.98 -5.89 5.06
N ALA A 30 -3.09 -6.54 5.82
CA ALA A 30 -3.33 -6.89 7.23
C ALA A 30 -3.56 -5.65 8.10
N LEU A 31 -2.73 -4.61 7.94
CA LEU A 31 -2.91 -3.34 8.65
C LEU A 31 -4.24 -2.66 8.27
N GLY A 32 -4.58 -2.64 6.98
CA GLY A 32 -5.85 -2.10 6.50
C GLY A 32 -7.06 -2.84 7.09
N SER A 33 -7.01 -4.17 7.17
CA SER A 33 -8.06 -4.98 7.79
C SER A 33 -8.22 -4.69 9.29
N ALA A 34 -7.11 -4.58 10.03
CA ALA A 34 -7.16 -4.25 11.46
C ALA A 34 -7.78 -2.86 11.70
N LEU A 35 -7.36 -1.87 10.91
CA LEU A 35 -7.89 -0.51 11.00
C LEU A 35 -9.36 -0.40 10.59
N ALA A 36 -9.80 -1.18 9.61
CA ALA A 36 -11.20 -1.24 9.22
C ALA A 36 -12.07 -1.80 10.36
N GLY A 37 -11.60 -2.82 11.07
CA GLY A 37 -12.26 -3.33 12.28
C GLY A 37 -12.39 -2.27 13.36
N MET A 38 -11.30 -1.57 13.70
CA MET A 38 -11.34 -0.47 14.67
C MET A 38 -12.29 0.65 14.23
N ALA A 39 -12.21 1.07 12.96
CA ALA A 39 -13.07 2.14 12.43
C ALA A 39 -14.55 1.77 12.50
N TRP A 40 -14.87 0.49 12.27
CA TRP A 40 -16.23 -0.02 12.44
C TRP A 40 -16.75 0.17 13.87
N ASP A 41 -15.93 -0.13 14.87
CA ASP A 41 -16.32 0.05 16.28
C ASP A 41 -16.52 1.52 16.67
N PHE A 42 -15.80 2.44 16.02
CA PHE A 42 -15.92 3.89 16.29
C PHE A 42 -17.12 4.56 15.61
N GLY A 43 -17.52 4.13 14.42
CA GLY A 43 -18.54 4.85 13.66
C GLY A 43 -19.14 4.06 12.49
N GLY A 44 -19.04 2.73 12.54
CA GLY A 44 -19.58 1.83 11.53
C GLY A 44 -19.03 2.11 10.14
N TRP A 45 -19.89 1.94 9.14
CA TRP A 45 -19.50 2.02 7.74
C TRP A 45 -18.95 3.38 7.32
N VAL A 46 -19.50 4.48 7.87
CA VAL A 46 -19.06 5.84 7.54
C VAL A 46 -17.60 6.06 7.98
N ALA A 47 -17.25 5.62 9.19
CA ALA A 47 -15.88 5.73 9.69
C ALA A 47 -14.91 4.87 8.87
N VAL A 48 -15.30 3.66 8.46
CA VAL A 48 -14.50 2.81 7.56
C VAL A 48 -14.23 3.50 6.23
N CYS A 49 -15.27 4.05 5.59
CA CYS A 49 -15.14 4.78 4.33
C CYS A 49 -14.27 6.03 4.48
N ALA A 50 -14.45 6.81 5.55
CA ALA A 50 -13.65 7.99 5.82
C ALA A 50 -12.17 7.65 6.04
N GLY A 51 -11.86 6.57 6.78
CA GLY A 51 -10.50 6.08 6.97
C GLY A 51 -9.83 5.67 5.65
N ALA A 52 -10.55 4.91 4.81
CA ALA A 52 -10.06 4.52 3.49
C ALA A 52 -9.81 5.74 2.58
N ALA A 53 -10.73 6.71 2.58
CA ALA A 53 -10.54 7.96 1.83
C ALA A 53 -9.32 8.74 2.34
N GLY A 54 -9.09 8.78 3.65
CA GLY A 54 -7.90 9.39 4.27
C GLY A 54 -6.59 8.79 3.75
N PHE A 55 -6.48 7.46 3.67
CA PHE A 55 -5.32 6.80 3.04
C PHE A 55 -5.14 7.20 1.57
N GLY A 56 -6.25 7.29 0.81
CA GLY A 56 -6.24 7.75 -0.57
C GLY A 56 -5.72 9.19 -0.72
N VAL A 57 -6.15 10.10 0.15
CA VAL A 57 -5.67 11.50 0.17
C VAL A 57 -4.18 11.57 0.49
N ILE A 58 -3.71 10.82 1.48
CA ILE A 58 -2.27 10.77 1.83
C ILE A 58 -1.45 10.26 0.64
N ALA A 59 -1.91 9.19 -0.02
CA ALA A 59 -1.25 8.65 -1.21
C ALA A 59 -1.23 9.67 -2.37
N LEU A 60 -2.32 10.41 -2.55
CA LEU A 60 -2.41 11.46 -3.56
C LEU A 60 -1.42 12.60 -3.27
N ILE A 61 -1.38 13.12 -2.04
CA ILE A 61 -0.48 14.21 -1.62
C ILE A 61 0.99 13.80 -1.79
N THR A 62 1.37 12.64 -1.27
CA THR A 62 2.75 12.14 -1.39
C THR A 62 3.14 11.88 -2.84
N GLY A 63 2.21 11.36 -3.65
CA GLY A 63 2.40 11.18 -5.08
C GLY A 63 2.49 12.49 -5.87
N LEU A 64 1.82 13.56 -5.42
CA LEU A 64 1.95 14.90 -5.99
C LEU A 64 3.28 15.54 -5.59
N ALA A 65 3.66 15.46 -4.31
CA ALA A 65 4.92 15.99 -3.78
C ALA A 65 6.13 15.35 -4.46
N ALA A 66 6.08 14.06 -4.78
CA ALA A 66 7.15 13.37 -5.49
C ALA A 66 7.29 13.77 -6.99
N ARG A 67 6.37 14.58 -7.52
CA ARG A 67 6.39 15.06 -8.91
C ARG A 67 6.84 16.52 -9.04
N ILE A 68 6.98 17.25 -7.93
CA ILE A 68 7.50 18.61 -7.85
C ILE A 68 9.01 18.54 -7.68
#